data_AF-A0ABD5YXV1-F1
#
_entry.id   AF-A0ABD5YXV1-F1
#
_cell.length_a   1.000
_cell.length_b   1.000
_cell.length_c   1.000
_cell.angle_alpha   90.00
_cell.angle_beta   90.00
_cell.angle_gamma   90.00
#
_symmetry.space_group_name_H-M   'P 1'
#
loop_
_entity.id
_entity.type
_entity.pdbx_description
1 polymer ?
#
loop_
_entity_poly.entity_id
_entity_poly.type
_entity_poly.pdbx_seq_one_letter_code
_entity_poly.pdbx_strand_id
1 'polypeptide(L)'
;MSRTVTLRRLFGPNPTPVGIGSHERTVHECTVCGTEFATSDSICPQCESQIFRNKTSTPHALFNVLFVVVIAGFAIAYNVLSGEYPKEGPAA
;
A
#
# COMPACT_ATOMS: atom_id res chain seq x y z
N MET A 1 -4.44 -19.56 14.27
CA MET A 1 -4.55 -18.10 14.06
C MET A 1 -3.40 -17.66 13.15
N SER A 2 -3.60 -17.41 11.85
CA SER A 2 -2.52 -16.78 11.05
C SER A 2 -2.95 -16.27 9.67
N ARG A 3 -3.90 -16.93 8.99
CA ARG A 3 -4.24 -16.56 7.60
C ARG A 3 -5.08 -15.30 7.47
N THR A 4 -5.97 -15.06 8.42
CA THR A 4 -6.89 -13.91 8.41
C THR A 4 -6.19 -12.57 8.62
N VAL A 5 -5.10 -12.55 9.39
CA VAL A 5 -4.28 -11.33 9.61
C VAL A 5 -3.49 -10.97 8.37
N THR A 6 -2.90 -11.97 7.69
CA THR A 6 -2.16 -11.76 6.44
C THR A 6 -3.06 -11.27 5.31
N LEU A 7 -4.27 -11.83 5.19
CA LEU A 7 -5.29 -11.39 4.24
C LEU A 7 -5.74 -9.94 4.51
N ARG A 8 -5.97 -9.57 5.77
CA ARG A 8 -6.32 -8.18 6.12
C ARG A 8 -5.20 -7.17 5.81
N ARG A 9 -3.93 -7.58 5.92
CA ARG A 9 -2.79 -6.73 5.53
C ARG A 9 -2.69 -6.53 4.02
N LEU A 10 -3.05 -7.54 3.23
CA LEU A 10 -2.97 -7.49 1.77
C LEU A 10 -4.10 -6.65 1.14
N PHE A 11 -5.30 -6.71 1.71
CA PHE A 11 -6.48 -6.07 1.12
C PHE A 11 -6.87 -4.74 1.78
N GLY A 12 -6.27 -4.39 2.92
CA GLY A 12 -6.69 -3.25 3.71
C GLY A 12 -8.10 -3.45 4.30
N PRO A 13 -8.42 -2.83 5.45
CA PRO A 13 -9.79 -2.84 5.96
C PRO A 13 -10.72 -2.09 4.98
N ASN A 14 -11.92 -2.65 4.77
CA ASN A 14 -12.99 -2.20 3.87
C ASN A 14 -12.97 -0.69 3.54
N PRO A 15 -13.00 -0.29 2.26
CA PRO A 15 -13.14 1.11 1.89
C PRO A 15 -14.55 1.58 2.22
N THR A 16 -14.71 2.35 3.30
CA THR A 16 -15.85 3.25 3.40
C THR A 16 -15.66 4.39 2.39
N PRO A 17 -16.70 4.78 1.65
CA PRO A 17 -16.57 5.73 0.55
C PRO A 17 -16.48 7.14 1.13
N VAL A 18 -15.29 7.72 1.13
CA VAL A 18 -15.12 9.16 1.40
C VAL A 18 -14.32 9.80 0.28
N GLY A 19 -15.04 10.61 -0.50
CA GLY A 19 -14.59 11.85 -1.14
C GLY A 19 -13.42 11.77 -2.12
N ILE A 20 -13.72 12.07 -3.39
CA ILE A 20 -12.74 12.42 -4.42
C ILE A 20 -11.96 13.67 -3.94
N GLY A 21 -10.73 13.52 -3.46
CA GLY A 21 -9.85 14.67 -3.18
C GLY A 21 -8.79 14.54 -2.08
N SER A 22 -8.88 13.60 -1.14
CA SER A 22 -7.88 13.47 -0.05
C SER A 22 -7.71 12.01 0.38
N HIS A 23 -6.97 11.26 -0.43
CA HIS A 23 -6.82 9.82 -0.29
C HIS A 23 -5.65 9.44 0.65
N GLU A 24 -5.45 10.17 1.74
CA GLU A 24 -4.56 9.74 2.82
C GLU A 24 -5.36 9.73 4.10
N ARG A 25 -5.60 8.53 4.64
CA ARG A 25 -6.26 8.38 5.94
C ARG A 25 -5.23 8.03 6.98
N THR A 26 -4.99 8.98 7.89
CA THR A 26 -4.20 8.75 9.10
C THR A 26 -5.13 8.25 10.19
N VAL A 27 -4.84 7.07 10.74
CA VAL A 27 -5.55 6.48 11.89
C VAL A 27 -4.57 6.12 12.99
N HIS A 28 -5.04 6.05 14.24
CA HIS A 28 -4.28 5.39 15.30
C HIS A 28 -4.48 3.89 15.20
N GLU A 29 -3.41 3.12 15.28
CA GLU A 29 -3.44 1.66 15.39
C GLU A 29 -2.89 1.26 16.76
N CYS A 30 -3.70 0.57 17.56
CA CYS A 30 -3.26 0.06 18.86
C CYS A 30 -2.15 -0.97 18.67
N THR A 31 -1.02 -0.81 19.36
CA THR A 31 0.12 -1.74 19.24
C THR A 31 -0.12 -3.07 19.95
N VAL A 32 -1.08 -3.11 20.88
CA VAL A 32 -1.41 -4.29 21.69
C VAL A 32 -2.37 -5.23 20.95
N CYS A 33 -3.50 -4.69 20.48
CA CYS A 33 -4.56 -5.49 19.84
C CYS A 33 -4.70 -5.26 18.33
N GLY A 34 -4.03 -4.26 17.75
CA GLY A 34 -4.10 -3.95 16.33
C GLY A 34 -5.40 -3.27 15.89
N THR A 35 -6.25 -2.85 16.83
CA THR A 35 -7.48 -2.11 16.51
C THR A 35 -7.14 -0.72 15.99
N GLU A 36 -7.74 -0.32 14.87
CA GLU A 36 -7.65 1.03 14.30
C GLU A 36 -8.76 1.93 14.89
N PHE A 37 -8.41 3.14 15.33
CA PHE A 37 -9.33 4.10 15.95
C PHE A 37 -8.99 5.55 15.56
N ALA A 38 -9.89 6.48 15.91
CA ALA A 38 -9.80 7.88 15.49
C ALA A 38 -8.58 8.57 16.09
N THR A 39 -8.00 9.51 15.34
CA THR A 39 -6.85 10.32 15.80
C THR A 39 -7.21 11.33 16.89
N SER A 40 -8.51 11.51 17.17
CA SER A 40 -9.00 12.31 18.29
C SER A 40 -8.88 11.59 19.63
N ASP A 41 -8.82 10.26 19.61
CA ASP A 41 -8.89 9.45 20.83
C ASP A 41 -7.48 9.01 21.22
N SER A 42 -7.14 9.06 22.51
CA SER A 42 -5.81 8.66 23.02
C SER A 42 -5.81 7.28 23.67
N ILE A 43 -6.97 6.64 23.79
CA ILE A 43 -7.16 5.35 24.47
C ILE A 43 -7.83 4.40 23.49
N CYS A 44 -7.25 3.20 23.33
CA CYS A 44 -7.84 2.17 22.49
C CYS A 44 -9.18 1.70 23.08
N PRO A 45 -10.30 1.78 22.34
CA PRO A 45 -11.62 1.40 22.87
C PRO A 45 -11.78 -0.10 23.12
N GLN A 46 -10.87 -0.93 22.60
CA GLN A 46 -10.98 -2.39 22.68
C GLN A 46 -10.21 -3.01 23.85
N CYS A 47 -9.08 -2.42 24.22
CA CYS A 47 -8.20 -2.96 25.26
C CYS A 47 -7.72 -1.91 26.27
N GLU A 48 -8.22 -0.68 26.15
CA GLU A 48 -7.91 0.46 27.02
C GLU A 48 -6.42 0.85 27.08
N SER A 49 -5.62 0.29 26.16
CA SER A 49 -4.21 0.63 26.00
C SER A 49 -4.05 2.07 25.49
N GLN A 50 -3.12 2.80 26.09
CA GLN A 50 -2.64 4.11 25.63
C GLN A 50 -1.46 4.00 24.65
N ILE A 51 -1.02 2.78 24.35
CA ILE A 51 0.08 2.53 23.43
C ILE A 51 -0.50 2.31 22.03
N PHE A 52 -0.30 3.30 21.17
CA PHE A 52 -0.73 3.29 19.78
C PHE A 52 0.34 3.89 18.86
N ARG A 53 0.22 3.63 17.57
CA ARG A 53 1.06 4.23 16.52
C ARG A 53 0.20 4.91 15.47
N ASN A 54 0.72 5.94 14.83
CA ASN A 54 0.08 6.56 13.67
C ASN A 54 0.33 5.71 12.45
N LYS A 55 -0.75 5.37 11.74
CA LYS A 55 -0.69 4.64 10.47
C LYS A 55 -1.38 5.48 9.41
N THR A 56 -0.61 5.95 8.45
CA THR A 56 -1.14 6.60 7.25
C THR A 56 -1.32 5.55 6.18
N SER A 57 -2.55 5.39 5.69
CA SER A 57 -2.85 4.47 4.59
C SER A 57 -3.24 5.27 3.34
N THR A 58 -2.47 5.06 2.28
CA THR A 58 -2.78 5.48 0.91
C THR A 58 -3.57 4.36 0.22
N PRO A 59 -4.83 4.58 -0.22
CA PRO A 59 -5.58 3.60 -0.95
C PRO A 59 -4.89 3.32 -2.30
N HIS A 60 -5.02 2.10 -2.78
CA HIS A 60 -4.50 1.65 -4.09
C HIS A 60 -2.98 1.73 -4.28
N ALA A 61 -2.17 1.98 -3.24
CA ALA A 61 -0.71 2.04 -3.39
C ALA A 61 -0.13 0.76 -4.02
N LEU A 62 -0.62 -0.41 -3.61
CA LEU A 62 -0.21 -1.69 -4.20
C LEU A 62 -0.59 -1.79 -5.69
N PHE A 63 -1.78 -1.34 -6.05
CA PHE A 63 -2.25 -1.36 -7.45
C PHE A 63 -1.40 -0.43 -8.33
N ASN A 64 -1.11 0.78 -7.85
CA ASN A 64 -0.27 1.73 -8.57
C ASN A 64 1.13 1.16 -8.82
N VAL A 65 1.74 0.54 -7.80
CA VAL A 65 3.05 -0.12 -7.95
C VAL A 65 2.97 -1.24 -8.98
N LEU A 66 1.97 -2.12 -8.89
CA LEU A 66 1.79 -3.22 -9.82
C LEU A 66 1.62 -2.71 -11.27
N PHE A 67 0.81 -1.67 -11.46
CA PHE A 67 0.56 -1.07 -12.76
C PHE A 67 1.85 -0.53 -13.39
N VAL A 68 2.67 0.19 -12.62
CA VAL A 68 3.96 0.69 -13.09
C VAL A 68 4.91 -0.45 -13.46
N VAL A 69 4.99 -1.49 -12.64
CA VAL A 69 5.83 -2.67 -12.91
C VAL A 69 5.41 -3.36 -14.20
N VAL A 70 4.11 -3.52 -14.43
CA VAL A 70 3.57 -4.14 -15.64
C VAL A 70 3.91 -3.31 -16.87
N ILE A 71 3.67 -1.99 -16.84
CA ILE A 71 4.00 -1.11 -17.98
C ILE A 71 5.50 -1.12 -18.28
N ALA A 72 6.35 -1.02 -17.25
CA ALA A 72 7.79 -1.08 -17.42
C ALA A 72 8.22 -2.42 -18.04
N GLY A 73 7.66 -3.53 -17.57
CA GLY A 73 7.90 -4.86 -18.13
C GLY A 73 7.51 -4.96 -19.61
N PHE A 74 6.34 -4.43 -19.99
CA PHE A 74 5.91 -4.38 -21.39
C PHE A 74 6.81 -3.52 -22.26
N ALA A 75 7.24 -2.35 -21.77
CA ALA A 75 8.17 -1.48 -22.50
C ALA A 75 9.52 -2.18 -22.74
N ILE A 76 10.04 -2.87 -21.73
CA ILE A 76 11.27 -3.67 -21.87
C ILE A 76 11.08 -4.77 -22.92
N ALA A 77 10.00 -5.55 -22.82
CA ALA A 77 9.71 -6.62 -23.77
C ALA A 77 9.56 -6.09 -25.21
N TYR A 78 8.87 -4.96 -25.38
CA TYR A 78 8.73 -4.30 -26.67
C TYR A 78 10.08 -3.90 -27.25
N ASN A 79 10.95 -3.25 -26.47
CA ASN A 79 12.28 -2.84 -26.92
C ASN A 79 13.17 -4.03 -27.33
N VAL A 80 13.05 -5.17 -26.62
CA VAL A 80 13.76 -6.41 -27.01
C VAL A 80 13.24 -6.91 -28.36
N LEU A 81 11.92 -6.91 -28.55
CA LEU A 81 11.28 -7.42 -29.76
C LEU A 81 11.46 -6.50 -30.98
N SER A 82 11.44 -5.18 -30.78
CA SER A 82 11.65 -4.18 -31.84
C SER A 82 13.12 -4.03 -32.23
N GLY A 83 14.04 -4.58 -31.44
CA GLY A 83 15.48 -4.47 -31.69
C GLY A 83 16.06 -3.10 -31.37
N GLU A 84 15.31 -2.25 -30.66
CA GLU A 84 15.72 -0.90 -30.21
C GLU A 84 16.55 -0.93 -28.91
N TYR A 85 17.04 -2.11 -28.50
CA TYR A 85 18.04 -2.18 -27.44
C TYR A 85 19.33 -1.51 -27.93
N PRO A 86 19.84 -0.47 -27.25
CA PRO A 86 21.14 0.08 -27.57
C PRO A 86 22.16 -1.04 -27.40
N LYS A 87 22.82 -1.41 -28.50
CA LYS A 87 23.95 -2.32 -28.49
C LYS A 87 25.12 -1.57 -27.86
N GLU A 88 25.16 -1.47 -26.55
CA GLU A 88 26.34 -0.97 -25.86
C GLU A 88 27.45 -2.02 -26.00
N GLY A 89 28.36 -1.77 -26.93
CA GLY A 89 29.59 -2.53 -27.14
C GLY A 89 30.65 -1.63 -27.76
N PRO A 90 31.93 -1.70 -27.32
CA PRO A 90 33.01 -0.80 -27.76
C PRO A 90 33.51 -1.07 -29.20
N ALA A 91 32.60 -1.36 -30.15
CA ALA A 91 32.95 -1.66 -31.54
C ALA A 91 31.82 -1.29 -32.53
N ALA A 92 31.26 -0.08 -32.40
CA ALA A 92 30.47 0.57 -33.46
C ALA A 92 31.28 1.72 -34.06
#